data_AF-A0A1H3Y8F0-F1
#
_entry.id   AF-A0A1H3Y8F0-F1
#
_cell.length_a   1.000
_cell.length_b   1.000
_cell.length_c   1.000
_cell.angle_alpha   90.00
_cell.angle_beta   90.00
_cell.angle_gamma   90.00
#
_symmetry.space_group_name_H-M   'P 1'
#
loop_
_entity.id
_entity.type
_entity.pdbx_description
1 polymer ?
#
loop_
_entity_poly.entity_id
_entity_poly.type
_entity_poly.pdbx_seq_one_letter_code
_entity_poly.pdbx_strand_id
1 'polypeptide(L)'
;MTKNVNLWVDAELTWIFDDAWMRCVGQTDPVSLRGCDCWGGLDLSNVGDVTAFVLLFHENDRFQLLPFFWIPEDKTLEKVKKENINYDKWVAEGYVTVTPGNVVDYDFVKADILRVTAGYNLKSISYDRWNAS
;
A
#
# COMPACT_ATOMS: atom_id res chain seq x y z
N MET A 1 18.58 -13.35 -2.86
CA MET A 1 19.62 -14.41 -2.75
C MET A 1 19.69 -14.87 -1.30
N THR A 2 18.75 -15.69 -0.86
CA THR A 2 19.03 -16.64 0.23
C THR A 2 20.04 -17.63 -0.33
N LYS A 3 21.19 -17.76 0.35
CA LYS A 3 22.36 -18.54 -0.09
C LYS A 3 22.10 -20.05 0.03
N ASN A 4 21.05 -20.55 -0.61
CA ASN A 4 20.85 -21.98 -0.86
C ASN A 4 20.30 -22.13 -2.29
N VAL A 5 21.25 -22.44 -3.16
CA VAL A 5 21.13 -22.70 -4.61
C VAL A 5 20.16 -23.85 -4.90
N ASN A 6 19.19 -23.63 -5.79
CA ASN A 6 18.48 -24.68 -6.54
C ASN A 6 17.70 -25.74 -5.75
N LEU A 7 16.91 -25.32 -4.75
CA LEU A 7 15.77 -26.13 -4.29
C LEU A 7 14.49 -25.35 -4.58
N TRP A 8 13.66 -25.89 -5.48
CA TRP A 8 12.25 -25.54 -5.55
C TRP A 8 11.58 -26.16 -4.33
N VAL A 9 11.38 -25.36 -3.30
CA VAL A 9 10.42 -25.69 -2.25
C VAL A 9 9.11 -24.99 -2.64
N ASP A 10 8.07 -25.77 -2.93
CA ASP A 10 6.72 -25.26 -2.71
C ASP A 10 6.70 -24.78 -1.26
N ALA A 11 6.31 -23.53 -1.02
CA ALA A 11 6.21 -23.03 0.34
C ALA A 11 5.12 -23.86 1.06
N GLU A 12 5.51 -24.92 1.77
CA GLU A 12 4.60 -25.85 2.45
C GLU A 12 3.86 -25.18 3.63
N LEU A 13 4.24 -23.95 4.00
CA LEU A 13 3.63 -23.17 5.07
C LEU A 13 3.20 -21.80 4.54
N THR A 14 1.94 -21.70 4.15
CA THR A 14 1.26 -20.41 3.97
C THR A 14 1.25 -19.66 5.31
N TRP A 15 1.94 -18.51 5.39
CA TRP A 15 2.07 -17.75 6.64
C TRP A 15 0.72 -17.21 7.14
N ILE A 16 -0.15 -16.77 6.21
CA ILE A 16 -1.51 -16.33 6.49
C ILE A 16 -2.46 -17.17 5.64
N PHE A 17 -3.20 -18.07 6.26
CA PHE A 17 -4.14 -18.92 5.54
C PHE A 17 -5.26 -18.11 4.88
N ASP A 18 -5.68 -18.54 3.69
CA ASP A 18 -6.72 -17.87 2.91
C ASP A 18 -8.02 -17.72 3.70
N ASP A 19 -8.43 -18.73 4.46
CA ASP A 19 -9.66 -18.68 5.27
C ASP A 19 -9.54 -17.64 6.40
N ALA A 20 -8.35 -17.45 6.98
CA ALA A 20 -8.11 -16.39 7.95
C ALA A 20 -8.14 -15.01 7.29
N TRP A 21 -7.53 -14.86 6.11
CA TRP A 21 -7.56 -13.63 5.34
C TRP A 21 -8.98 -13.24 4.91
N MET A 22 -9.74 -14.20 4.36
CA MET A 22 -11.09 -13.97 3.85
C MET A 22 -12.09 -13.62 4.95
N ARG A 23 -11.88 -14.06 6.20
CA ARG A 23 -12.68 -13.63 7.36
C ARG A 23 -12.51 -12.15 7.70
N CYS A 24 -11.44 -11.52 7.23
CA CYS A 24 -11.16 -10.10 7.48
C CYS A 24 -11.70 -9.19 6.36
N VAL A 25 -12.34 -9.74 5.32
CA VAL A 25 -12.92 -8.93 4.25
C VAL A 25 -14.07 -8.08 4.81
N GLY A 26 -13.95 -6.77 4.63
CA GLY A 26 -14.95 -5.79 5.04
C GLY A 26 -14.80 -4.49 4.26
N GLN A 27 -15.83 -3.65 4.30
CA GLN A 27 -15.77 -2.31 3.74
C GLN A 27 -15.42 -1.32 4.84
N THR A 28 -14.33 -0.58 4.64
CA THR A 28 -13.98 0.58 5.47
C THR A 28 -14.52 1.83 4.78
N ASP A 29 -15.49 2.52 5.38
CA ASP A 29 -15.90 3.85 4.91
C ASP A 29 -14.95 4.92 5.47
N PRO A 30 -14.14 5.59 4.63
CA PRO A 30 -13.21 6.61 5.09
C PRO A 30 -13.87 7.79 5.82
N VAL A 31 -15.15 8.07 5.55
CA VAL A 31 -15.89 9.18 6.17
C VAL A 31 -16.20 8.86 7.64
N SER A 32 -16.57 7.62 7.92
CA SER A 32 -16.88 7.13 9.28
C SER A 32 -15.68 7.21 10.25
N LEU A 33 -14.46 7.26 9.71
CA LEU A 33 -13.22 7.26 10.49
C LEU A 33 -12.68 8.68 10.77
N ARG A 34 -13.35 9.73 10.28
CA ARG A 34 -12.88 11.11 10.46
C ARG A 34 -12.82 11.48 11.95
N GLY A 35 -11.68 12.04 12.35
CA GLY A 35 -11.40 12.40 13.74
C GLY A 35 -10.97 11.23 14.64
N CYS A 36 -11.04 9.98 14.18
CA CYS A 36 -10.56 8.82 14.93
C CYS A 36 -9.02 8.78 15.01
N ASP A 37 -8.53 8.12 16.05
CA ASP A 37 -7.10 7.89 16.26
C ASP A 37 -6.58 6.86 15.24
N CYS A 38 -5.44 7.17 14.61
CA CYS A 38 -4.85 6.26 13.62
C CYS A 38 -3.32 6.24 13.62
N TRP A 39 -2.77 5.18 13.05
CA TRP A 39 -1.34 4.94 12.88
C TRP A 39 -1.03 4.61 11.44
N GLY A 40 0.00 5.23 10.87
CA GLY A 40 0.41 5.04 9.48
C GLY A 40 1.59 4.08 9.34
N GLY A 41 1.53 3.21 8.34
CA GLY A 41 2.69 2.47 7.83
C GLY A 41 2.98 2.91 6.40
N LEU A 42 4.21 3.34 6.12
CA LEU A 42 4.67 3.77 4.81
C LEU A 42 5.75 2.83 4.29
N ASP A 43 5.52 2.29 3.10
CA ASP A 43 6.47 1.49 2.32
C ASP A 43 6.81 2.24 1.03
N LEU A 44 8.05 2.75 0.95
CA LEU A 44 8.53 3.54 -0.17
C LEU A 44 9.16 2.61 -1.21
N SER A 45 8.65 2.69 -2.44
CA SER A 45 9.27 2.02 -3.57
C SER A 45 10.45 2.83 -4.11
N ASN A 46 11.45 2.14 -4.64
CA ASN A 46 12.65 2.79 -5.20
C ASN A 46 12.47 3.13 -6.69
N VAL A 47 12.49 2.12 -7.57
CA VAL A 47 12.35 2.32 -9.02
C VAL A 47 11.30 1.38 -9.56
N GLY A 48 10.17 1.95 -9.96
CA GLY A 48 9.12 1.29 -10.71
C GLY A 48 8.20 0.36 -9.92
N ASP A 49 8.44 0.14 -8.63
CA ASP A 49 7.51 -0.57 -7.75
C ASP A 49 6.44 0.36 -7.16
N VAL A 50 5.40 -0.24 -6.57
CA VAL A 50 4.28 0.49 -5.96
C VAL A 50 4.70 1.01 -4.59
N THR A 51 4.49 2.30 -4.33
CA THR A 51 4.58 2.87 -2.98
C THR A 51 3.24 2.67 -2.27
N ALA A 52 3.27 2.25 -1.01
CA ALA A 52 2.07 1.97 -0.22
C ALA A 52 2.07 2.75 1.08
N PHE A 53 0.92 3.32 1.43
CA PHE A 53 0.68 3.92 2.75
C PHE A 53 -0.63 3.36 3.30
N VAL A 54 -0.60 2.82 4.52
CA VAL A 54 -1.79 2.23 5.15
C VAL A 54 -2.03 2.89 6.49
N LEU A 55 -3.25 3.40 6.67
CA LEU A 55 -3.74 3.83 7.97
C LEU A 55 -4.44 2.68 8.68
N LEU A 56 -4.03 2.44 9.93
CA LEU A 56 -4.67 1.52 10.86
C LEU A 56 -5.48 2.32 11.87
N PHE A 57 -6.74 1.92 12.03
CA PHE A 57 -7.67 2.44 13.03
C PHE A 57 -8.07 1.29 13.96
N HIS A 58 -8.34 1.61 15.22
CA HIS A 58 -8.88 0.65 16.18
C HIS A 58 -10.12 1.26 16.85
N GLU A 59 -11.29 0.95 16.30
CA GLU A 59 -12.56 1.53 16.71
C GLU A 59 -13.60 0.42 16.90
N ASN A 60 -14.46 0.53 17.92
CA ASN A 60 -15.52 -0.45 18.22
C ASN A 60 -15.00 -1.90 18.32
N ASP A 61 -13.85 -2.10 18.96
CA ASP A 61 -13.19 -3.41 19.12
C ASP A 61 -12.87 -4.10 17.78
N ARG A 62 -12.64 -3.30 16.73
CA ARG A 62 -12.25 -3.78 15.41
C ARG A 62 -11.11 -2.97 14.84
N PHE A 63 -10.20 -3.67 14.16
CA PHE A 63 -9.18 -3.03 13.34
C PHE A 63 -9.74 -2.74 11.94
N GLN A 64 -9.53 -1.52 11.48
CA GLN A 64 -9.90 -1.09 10.13
C GLN A 64 -8.66 -0.54 9.42
N LEU A 65 -8.51 -0.93 8.17
CA LEU A 65 -7.42 -0.49 7.30
C LEU A 65 -7.96 0.45 6.23
N LEU A 66 -7.19 1.50 5.97
CA LEU A 66 -7.40 2.40 4.83
C LEU A 66 -6.08 2.51 4.03
N PRO A 67 -5.93 1.73 2.95
CA PRO A 67 -4.73 1.73 2.14
C PRO A 67 -4.77 2.80 1.03
N PHE A 68 -3.60 3.31 0.69
CA PHE A 68 -3.32 4.24 -0.41
C PHE A 68 -2.11 3.72 -1.17
N PHE A 69 -2.19 3.74 -2.50
CA PHE A 69 -1.16 3.20 -3.38
C PHE A 69 -0.80 4.18 -4.48
N TRP A 70 0.49 4.26 -4.80
CA TRP A 70 1.03 5.09 -5.87
C TRP A 70 1.92 4.29 -6.82
N ILE A 71 1.76 4.53 -8.13
CA ILE A 71 2.57 3.91 -9.18
C ILE A 71 3.03 4.97 -10.21
N PRO A 72 4.28 4.91 -10.71
CA PRO A 72 4.73 5.80 -11.78
C PRO A 72 4.01 5.51 -13.11
N GLU A 73 3.61 6.58 -13.81
CA GLU A 73 2.89 6.50 -15.08
C GLU A 73 3.59 5.59 -16.10
N ASP A 74 4.89 5.83 -16.33
CA ASP A 74 5.69 5.10 -17.33
C ASP A 74 5.81 3.60 -17.05
N LYS A 75 5.52 3.18 -15.82
CA LYS A 75 5.66 1.78 -15.37
C LYS A 75 4.35 1.03 -15.32
N THR A 76 3.21 1.71 -15.43
CA THR A 76 1.88 1.09 -15.42
C THR A 76 1.73 0.07 -16.57
N LEU A 77 2.02 0.50 -17.81
CA LEU A 77 1.92 -0.37 -19.00
C LEU A 77 2.97 -1.48 -19.05
N GLU A 78 4.20 -1.22 -18.59
CA GLU A 78 5.26 -2.22 -18.52
C GLU A 78 4.95 -3.32 -17.49
N LYS A 79 4.45 -2.93 -16.30
CA LYS A 79 4.04 -3.88 -15.27
C LYS A 79 2.83 -4.69 -15.66
N VAL A 80 1.81 -4.11 -16.31
CA VAL A 80 0.64 -4.86 -16.80
C VAL A 80 1.07 -6.02 -17.70
N LYS A 81 1.99 -5.76 -18.64
CA LYS A 81 2.49 -6.79 -19.56
C LYS A 81 3.34 -7.87 -18.87
N LYS A 82 4.07 -7.51 -17.83
CA LYS A 82 5.03 -8.40 -17.14
C LYS A 82 4.39 -9.22 -16.02
N GLU A 83 3.53 -8.60 -15.22
CA GLU A 83 2.99 -9.17 -13.98
C GLU A 83 1.56 -9.72 -14.16
N ASN A 84 0.94 -9.48 -15.33
CA ASN A 84 -0.46 -9.83 -15.59
C ASN A 84 -1.44 -9.20 -14.57
N ILE A 85 -1.04 -8.07 -13.98
CA ILE A 85 -1.85 -7.27 -13.05
C ILE A 85 -2.44 -6.12 -13.84
N ASN A 86 -3.76 -5.95 -13.75
CA ASN A 86 -4.47 -4.93 -14.53
C ASN A 86 -4.48 -3.57 -13.81
N TYR A 87 -3.30 -2.95 -13.70
CA TYR A 87 -3.15 -1.63 -13.06
C TYR A 87 -4.01 -0.55 -13.75
N ASP A 88 -4.20 -0.61 -15.06
CA ASP A 88 -5.07 0.32 -15.79
C ASP A 88 -6.50 0.32 -15.22
N LYS A 89 -7.02 -0.87 -14.91
CA LYS A 89 -8.32 -1.02 -14.26
C LYS A 89 -8.31 -0.44 -12.85
N TRP A 90 -7.28 -0.70 -12.07
CA TRP A 90 -7.18 -0.18 -10.70
C TRP A 90 -7.03 1.33 -10.63
N VAL A 91 -6.33 1.93 -11.58
CA VAL A 91 -6.26 3.38 -11.73
C VAL A 91 -7.63 3.94 -12.12
N ALA A 92 -8.31 3.33 -13.10
CA ALA A 92 -9.66 3.74 -13.51
C ALA A 92 -10.70 3.61 -12.40
N GLU A 93 -10.56 2.60 -11.53
CA GLU A 93 -11.41 2.37 -10.36
C GLU A 93 -10.98 3.18 -9.12
N GLY A 94 -9.86 3.90 -9.18
CA GLY A 94 -9.35 4.75 -8.10
C GLY A 94 -8.68 4.01 -6.95
N TYR A 95 -8.33 2.73 -7.13
CA TYR A 95 -7.58 1.95 -6.13
C TYR A 95 -6.09 2.31 -6.10
N VAL A 96 -5.54 2.82 -7.20
CA VAL A 96 -4.13 3.23 -7.31
C VAL A 96 -4.05 4.61 -7.94
N THR A 97 -3.24 5.48 -7.37
CA THR A 97 -2.96 6.82 -7.90
C THR A 97 -1.71 6.79 -8.76
N VAL A 98 -1.76 7.43 -9.93
CA VAL A 98 -0.59 7.56 -10.80
C VAL A 98 0.22 8.78 -10.42
N THR A 99 1.54 8.62 -10.28
CA THR A 99 2.49 9.72 -10.13
C THR A 99 3.15 10.02 -11.47
N PRO A 100 3.34 11.30 -11.85
CA PRO A 100 4.00 11.66 -13.11
C PRO A 100 5.43 11.13 -13.20
N GLY A 101 5.85 10.70 -14.40
CA GLY A 101 7.22 10.30 -14.70
C GLY A 101 7.52 8.82 -14.48
N ASN A 102 8.82 8.49 -14.38
CA ASN A 102 9.33 7.11 -14.36
C ASN A 102 9.69 6.55 -12.98
N VAL A 103 9.65 7.40 -11.95
CA VAL A 103 9.92 7.08 -10.54
C VAL A 103 8.82 7.72 -9.70
N VAL A 104 8.55 7.14 -8.53
CA VAL A 104 7.59 7.74 -7.59
C VAL A 104 8.17 9.04 -7.06
N ASP A 105 7.47 10.14 -7.31
CA ASP A 105 7.82 11.45 -6.75
C ASP A 105 7.48 11.49 -5.26
N TYR A 106 8.50 11.50 -4.41
CA TYR A 106 8.32 11.52 -2.96
C TYR A 106 7.69 12.82 -2.45
N ASP A 107 7.88 13.96 -3.13
CA ASP A 107 7.22 15.19 -2.76
C ASP A 107 5.72 15.12 -3.07
N PHE A 108 5.36 14.50 -4.20
CA PHE A 108 3.96 14.19 -4.52
C PHE A 108 3.35 13.27 -3.45
N VAL A 109 3.99 12.14 -3.15
CA VAL A 109 3.49 11.18 -2.16
C VAL A 109 3.35 11.83 -0.79
N LYS A 110 4.34 12.63 -0.37
CA LYS A 110 4.30 13.34 0.92
C LYS A 110 3.15 14.34 0.97
N ALA A 111 2.97 15.13 -0.08
CA ALA A 111 1.86 16.08 -0.16
C ALA A 111 0.51 15.36 -0.11
N ASP A 112 0.40 14.22 -0.78
CA ASP A 112 -0.82 13.42 -0.81
C ASP A 112 -1.10 12.76 0.55
N ILE A 113 -0.08 12.22 1.22
CA ILE A 113 -0.20 11.70 2.60
C ILE A 113 -0.72 12.79 3.54
N LEU A 114 -0.17 14.00 3.50
CA LEU A 114 -0.66 15.12 4.31
C LEU A 114 -2.11 15.46 4.00
N ARG A 115 -2.50 15.43 2.72
CA ARG A 115 -3.88 15.68 2.29
C ARG A 115 -4.85 14.61 2.80
N VAL A 116 -4.53 13.32 2.64
CA VAL A 116 -5.43 12.23 3.04
C VAL A 116 -5.50 12.05 4.55
N THR A 117 -4.43 12.42 5.27
CA THR A 117 -4.40 12.31 6.75
C THR A 117 -5.01 13.52 7.46
N ALA A 118 -5.23 14.64 6.78
CA ALA A 118 -5.75 15.88 7.38
C ALA A 118 -7.09 15.72 8.12
N GLY A 119 -7.89 14.71 7.78
CA GLY A 119 -9.18 14.42 8.40
C GLY A 119 -9.12 13.45 9.60
N TYR A 120 -7.95 12.94 9.97
CA TYR A 120 -7.77 11.89 10.97
C TYR A 120 -6.82 12.35 12.09
N ASN A 121 -6.90 11.71 13.26
CA ASN A 121 -6.01 12.00 14.38
C ASN A 121 -4.77 11.09 14.35
N LEU A 122 -3.85 11.40 13.44
CA LEU A 122 -2.65 10.61 13.21
C LEU A 122 -1.67 10.69 14.40
N LYS A 123 -1.40 9.54 15.03
CA LYS A 123 -0.52 9.45 16.20
C LYS A 123 0.94 9.25 15.84
N SER A 124 1.21 8.38 14.87
CA SER A 124 2.56 8.16 14.37
C SER A 124 2.54 7.57 12.96
N ILE A 125 3.65 7.73 12.25
CA ILE A 125 3.94 7.02 11.01
C ILE A 125 5.23 6.23 11.21
N SER A 126 5.19 4.95 10.86
CA SER A 126 6.37 4.10 10.75
C SER A 126 6.74 3.95 9.28
N TYR A 127 8.03 4.05 8.97
CA TYR A 127 8.57 3.84 7.62
C TYR A 127 9.94 3.17 7.72
N ASP A 128 10.32 2.41 6.68
CA ASP A 128 11.67 1.85 6.60
C ASP A 128 12.67 2.95 6.22
N ARG A 129 13.76 3.07 6.98
CA ARG A 129 14.80 4.08 6.76
C ARG A 129 15.72 3.75 5.57
N TRP A 130 15.66 2.53 5.02
CA TRP A 130 16.67 2.06 4.07
C TRP A 130 16.59 2.63 2.64
N ASN A 131 15.77 3.66 2.40
CA ASN A 131 15.78 4.47 1.16
C ASN A 131 15.32 5.93 1.36
N ALA A 132 15.20 6.42 2.61
CA ALA A 132 14.57 7.70 2.93
C ALA A 132 15.56 8.87 3.07
N SER A 133 16.59 8.94 2.22
CA SER A 133 17.62 10.00 2.22
C SER A 133 17.77 10.66 0.87
#